data_AF-A0A0S8E110-F1
#
_entry.id   AF-A0A0S8E110-F1
#
_cell.length_a   1.000
_cell.length_b   1.000
_cell.length_c   1.000
_cell.angle_alpha   90.00
_cell.angle_beta   90.00
_cell.angle_gamma   90.00
#
_symmetry.space_group_name_H-M   'P 1'
#
loop_
_entity.id
_entity.type
_entity.pdbx_description
1 polymer ?
#
loop_
_entity_poly.entity_id
_entity_poly.type
_entity_poly.pdbx_seq_one_letter_code
_entity_poly.pdbx_strand_id
1 'polypeptide(L)'
;MKIKEKIIFFCDKFLSKVSSFFDFLGTKIEALFFGQFGTKLTYKREKIIILLIIAAVLIFVSREKWLIWLGIFLMMANIFLWLIIIFSWTLDPLIDYKIRIHKIKLWGERLLRYLSGEFKDIEAKHHLEASAWGKLAYFHDLKNEVINFSKVNLLQKFLGRFFSTFIILIFGYAFIYFGLQKIIGFCFVSSAEQQGLARFGSIFDFIYYSTITISTVGYGDIYPIHPFARAFVMTEVLCGALIVIFLIASFTSISVHLTTERQEAIINEIEKEIKDIDSIFSELKELYKERQLEDA
;
A
#
# COMPACT_ATOMS: atom_id res chain seq x y z
N MET A 1 3.72 29.42 34.08
CA MET A 1 4.21 28.03 33.98
C MET A 1 3.10 27.00 33.69
N LYS A 2 1.91 27.06 34.31
CA LYS A 2 0.85 26.02 34.24
C LYS A 2 0.10 25.81 32.90
N ILE A 3 0.17 26.74 31.94
CA ILE A 3 -0.61 26.65 30.68
C ILE A 3 0.13 25.83 29.61
N LYS A 4 1.45 26.02 29.49
CA LYS A 4 2.29 25.28 28.52
C LYS A 4 2.26 23.77 28.76
N GLU A 5 2.38 23.36 30.02
CA GLU A 5 2.32 21.95 30.43
C GLU A 5 0.94 21.34 30.18
N LYS A 6 -0.16 22.08 30.42
CA LYS A 6 -1.51 21.63 30.10
C LYS A 6 -1.72 21.43 28.60
N ILE A 7 -1.16 22.30 27.76
CA ILE A 7 -1.24 22.18 26.30
C ILE A 7 -0.42 20.98 25.82
N ILE A 8 0.80 20.80 26.33
CA ILE A 8 1.66 19.66 25.99
C ILE A 8 0.98 18.34 26.38
N PHE A 9 0.43 18.25 27.60
CA PHE A 9 -0.31 17.07 28.06
C PHE A 9 -1.55 16.77 27.20
N PHE A 10 -2.28 17.80 26.78
CA PHE A 10 -3.43 17.62 25.90
C PHE A 10 -3.01 17.18 24.49
N CYS A 11 -1.93 17.75 23.96
CA CYS A 11 -1.35 17.35 22.69
C CYS A 11 -0.87 15.90 22.72
N ASP A 12 -0.13 15.47 23.75
CA ASP A 12 0.34 14.09 23.89
C ASP A 12 -0.82 13.11 24.00
N LYS A 13 -1.86 13.44 24.77
CA LYS A 13 -3.05 12.61 24.90
C LYS A 13 -3.90 12.55 23.63
N PHE A 14 -3.94 13.64 22.86
CA PHE A 14 -4.59 13.67 21.56
C PHE A 14 -3.80 12.83 20.54
N LEU A 15 -2.48 13.02 20.48
CA LEU A 15 -1.57 12.27 19.62
C LEU A 15 -1.59 10.77 19.93
N SER A 16 -1.65 10.37 21.20
CA SER A 16 -1.75 8.96 21.58
C SER A 16 -3.08 8.34 21.15
N LYS A 17 -4.18 9.09 21.26
CA LYS A 17 -5.52 8.63 20.87
C LYS A 17 -5.63 8.52 19.34
N VAL A 18 -5.04 9.49 18.64
CA VAL A 18 -4.92 9.50 17.17
C VAL A 18 -4.05 8.34 16.70
N SER A 19 -2.92 8.07 17.35
CA SER A 19 -2.07 6.89 17.08
C SER A 19 -2.86 5.60 17.25
N SER A 20 -3.53 5.40 18.39
CA SER A 20 -4.31 4.19 18.63
C SER A 20 -5.46 3.99 17.63
N PHE A 21 -6.05 5.09 17.16
CA PHE A 21 -7.10 5.06 16.14
C PHE A 21 -6.52 4.68 14.78
N PHE A 22 -5.31 5.15 14.46
CA PHE A 22 -4.57 4.75 13.26
C PHE A 22 -4.07 3.31 13.32
N ASP A 23 -3.65 2.81 14.49
CA ASP A 23 -3.28 1.41 14.68
C ASP A 23 -4.52 0.50 14.50
N PHE A 24 -5.67 0.92 15.00
CA PHE A 24 -6.95 0.22 14.83
C PHE A 24 -7.46 0.25 13.38
N LEU A 25 -7.39 1.41 12.71
CA LEU A 25 -7.74 1.50 11.29
C LEU A 25 -6.73 0.73 10.43
N GLY A 26 -5.45 0.81 10.75
CA GLY A 26 -4.36 0.09 10.08
C GLY A 26 -4.61 -1.40 10.11
N THR A 27 -4.87 -1.98 11.28
CA THR A 27 -5.17 -3.42 11.43
C THR A 27 -6.45 -3.85 10.71
N LYS A 28 -7.51 -3.02 10.69
CA LYS A 28 -8.73 -3.33 9.91
C LYS A 28 -8.54 -3.16 8.40
N ILE A 29 -7.81 -2.14 7.95
CA ILE A 29 -7.49 -1.90 6.54
C ILE A 29 -6.53 -2.99 6.03
N GLU A 30 -5.56 -3.41 6.84
CA GLU A 30 -4.70 -4.58 6.60
C GLU A 30 -5.53 -5.84 6.39
N ALA A 31 -6.51 -6.10 7.26
CA ALA A 31 -7.40 -7.24 7.12
C ALA A 31 -8.31 -7.15 5.88
N LEU A 32 -8.80 -5.95 5.55
CA LEU A 32 -9.77 -5.73 4.46
C LEU A 32 -9.11 -5.72 3.06
N PHE A 33 -7.89 -5.19 2.94
CA PHE A 33 -7.22 -5.01 1.65
C PHE A 33 -6.00 -5.92 1.44
N PHE A 34 -5.39 -6.44 2.51
CA PHE A 34 -4.04 -6.99 2.47
C PHE A 34 -3.85 -8.34 3.18
N GLY A 35 -4.95 -9.06 3.46
CA GLY A 35 -5.02 -10.45 3.97
C GLY A 35 -3.72 -11.03 4.50
N GLN A 36 -3.63 -11.20 5.83
CA GLN A 36 -2.52 -11.77 6.62
C GLN A 36 -1.29 -12.11 5.75
N PHE A 37 -0.32 -11.19 5.60
CA PHE A 37 1.13 -11.43 5.43
C PHE A 37 1.82 -10.19 4.81
N GLY A 38 2.58 -9.48 5.64
CA GLY A 38 3.36 -8.31 5.25
C GLY A 38 4.71 -8.68 4.62
N THR A 39 4.91 -8.37 3.34
CA THR A 39 6.24 -8.25 2.74
C THR A 39 6.79 -6.83 2.98
N LYS A 40 8.11 -6.61 2.93
CA LYS A 40 8.73 -5.25 2.86
C LYS A 40 8.08 -4.29 1.83
N LEU A 41 7.41 -4.79 0.78
CA LEU A 41 6.66 -3.96 -0.17
C LEU A 41 5.26 -3.61 0.34
N THR A 42 4.60 -4.54 1.04
CA THR A 42 3.35 -4.30 1.78
C THR A 42 3.56 -3.29 2.92
N TYR A 43 4.68 -3.40 3.65
CA TYR A 43 5.09 -2.44 4.68
C TYR A 43 5.38 -1.03 4.14
N LYS A 44 5.81 -0.90 2.87
CA LYS A 44 5.92 0.42 2.21
C LYS A 44 4.56 1.04 1.90
N ARG A 45 3.50 0.23 1.69
CA ARG A 45 2.14 0.73 1.41
C ARG A 45 1.44 1.26 2.65
N GLU A 46 1.52 0.55 3.78
CA GLU A 46 1.00 1.04 5.07
C GLU A 46 1.58 2.43 5.37
N LYS A 47 2.89 2.61 5.16
CA LYS A 47 3.54 3.91 5.32
C LYS A 47 2.98 4.98 4.39
N ILE A 48 2.72 4.68 3.12
CA ILE A 48 2.15 5.67 2.20
C ILE A 48 0.74 6.06 2.61
N ILE A 49 -0.10 5.08 3.01
CA ILE A 49 -1.46 5.38 3.49
C ILE A 49 -1.40 6.23 4.76
N ILE A 50 -0.54 5.89 5.71
CA ILE A 50 -0.34 6.69 6.92
C ILE A 50 0.13 8.11 6.58
N LEU A 51 1.07 8.26 5.64
CA LEU A 51 1.56 9.56 5.19
C LEU A 51 0.48 10.38 4.47
N LEU A 52 -0.37 9.74 3.65
CA LEU A 52 -1.54 10.38 3.03
C LEU A 52 -2.51 10.88 4.08
N ILE A 53 -2.77 10.08 5.12
CA ILE A 53 -3.67 10.50 6.19
C ILE A 53 -3.04 11.63 7.01
N ILE A 54 -1.75 11.57 7.33
CA ILE A 54 -1.04 12.66 8.01
C ILE A 54 -1.15 13.96 7.19
N ALA A 55 -0.96 13.89 5.87
CA ALA A 55 -1.12 15.03 4.98
C ALA A 55 -2.56 15.57 4.99
N ALA A 56 -3.57 14.69 4.93
CA ALA A 56 -4.98 15.07 5.02
C ALA A 56 -5.32 15.77 6.35
N VAL A 57 -4.88 15.19 7.47
CA VAL A 57 -5.06 15.77 8.81
C VAL A 57 -4.38 17.12 8.91
N LEU A 58 -3.17 17.25 8.36
CA LEU A 58 -2.42 18.50 8.35
C LEU A 58 -3.18 19.59 7.59
N ILE A 59 -3.71 19.29 6.40
CA ILE A 59 -4.54 20.23 5.62
C ILE A 59 -5.82 20.61 6.39
N PHE A 60 -6.49 19.62 6.97
CA PHE A 60 -7.79 19.79 7.62
C PHE A 60 -7.69 20.65 8.90
N VAL A 61 -6.75 20.31 9.78
CA VAL A 61 -6.63 20.90 11.13
C VAL A 61 -5.90 22.25 11.10
N SER A 62 -4.90 22.40 10.22
CA SER A 62 -4.02 23.58 10.28
C SER A 62 -4.76 24.87 9.96
N ARG A 63 -4.53 25.93 10.74
CA ARG A 63 -4.99 27.29 10.44
C ARG A 63 -3.93 28.11 9.70
N GLU A 64 -2.66 27.75 9.90
CA GLU A 64 -1.51 28.40 9.28
C GLU A 64 -1.36 28.01 7.81
N LYS A 65 -1.28 29.01 6.91
CA LYS A 65 -1.22 28.79 5.46
C LYS A 65 -0.02 27.94 5.04
N TRP A 66 1.14 28.11 5.67
CA TRP A 66 2.35 27.38 5.33
C TRP A 66 2.26 25.87 5.66
N LEU A 67 1.59 25.51 6.76
CA LEU A 67 1.33 24.10 7.11
C LEU A 67 0.38 23.44 6.12
N ILE A 68 -0.61 24.18 5.62
CA ILE A 68 -1.53 23.66 4.59
C ILE A 68 -0.76 23.42 3.29
N TRP A 69 0.13 24.34 2.88
CA TRP A 69 1.01 24.12 1.72
C TRP A 69 1.92 22.90 1.89
N LEU A 70 2.51 22.71 3.07
CA LEU A 70 3.28 21.50 3.38
C LEU A 70 2.41 20.25 3.26
N GLY A 71 1.18 20.29 3.77
CA GLY A 71 0.21 19.19 3.62
C GLY A 71 -0.12 18.88 2.17
N ILE A 72 -0.37 19.90 1.34
CA ILE A 72 -0.61 19.74 -0.11
C ILE A 72 0.60 19.11 -0.80
N PHE A 73 1.81 19.59 -0.49
CA PHE A 73 3.06 19.04 -1.03
C PHE A 73 3.23 17.56 -0.66
N LEU A 74 3.05 17.22 0.62
CA LEU A 74 3.12 15.84 1.10
C LEU A 74 2.04 14.96 0.44
N MET A 75 0.81 15.46 0.31
CA MET A 75 -0.27 14.74 -0.35
C MET A 75 0.11 14.40 -1.80
N MET A 76 0.59 15.40 -2.53
CA MET A 76 0.99 15.24 -3.93
C MET A 76 2.15 14.25 -4.07
N ALA A 77 3.21 14.39 -3.26
CA ALA A 77 4.36 13.48 -3.28
C ALA A 77 3.94 12.02 -3.02
N ASN A 78 3.02 11.80 -2.07
CA ASN A 78 2.53 10.46 -1.76
C ASN A 78 1.63 9.88 -2.86
N ILE A 79 0.81 10.70 -3.53
CA ILE A 79 0.04 10.28 -4.71
C ILE A 79 0.99 9.83 -5.83
N PHE A 80 2.06 10.57 -6.11
CA PHE A 80 3.05 10.17 -7.11
C PHE A 80 3.74 8.85 -6.75
N LEU A 81 4.16 8.68 -5.50
CA LEU A 81 4.74 7.41 -5.02
C LEU A 81 3.75 6.24 -5.16
N TRP A 82 2.47 6.47 -4.85
CA TRP A 82 1.41 5.47 -5.00
C TRP A 82 1.24 5.05 -6.47
N LEU A 83 1.20 6.02 -7.40
CA LEU A 83 1.10 5.76 -8.84
C LEU A 83 2.30 4.97 -9.36
N ILE A 84 3.53 5.30 -8.94
CA ILE A 84 4.75 4.56 -9.32
C ILE A 84 4.65 3.09 -8.89
N ILE A 85 4.18 2.82 -7.67
CA ILE A 85 4.02 1.45 -7.17
C ILE A 85 3.00 0.69 -8.02
N ILE A 86 1.88 1.32 -8.35
CA ILE A 86 0.85 0.69 -9.20
C ILE A 86 1.37 0.43 -10.60
N PHE A 87 2.07 1.38 -11.21
CA PHE A 87 2.66 1.17 -12.54
C PHE A 87 3.66 0.02 -12.54
N SER A 88 4.51 -0.07 -11.53
CA SER A 88 5.44 -1.19 -11.38
C SER A 88 4.71 -2.55 -11.32
N TRP A 89 3.48 -2.58 -10.80
CA TRP A 89 2.68 -3.78 -10.63
C TRP A 89 1.85 -4.12 -11.87
N THR A 90 1.44 -3.09 -12.62
CA THR A 90 0.80 -3.26 -13.92
C THR A 90 1.77 -3.83 -14.96
N LEU A 91 3.02 -3.36 -14.97
CA LEU A 91 4.04 -3.83 -15.92
C LEU A 91 4.46 -5.28 -15.69
N ASP A 92 4.48 -5.73 -14.45
CA ASP A 92 4.77 -7.12 -14.10
C ASP A 92 3.79 -7.58 -13.00
N PRO A 93 2.64 -8.18 -13.36
CA PRO A 93 1.66 -8.64 -12.38
C PRO A 93 2.20 -9.75 -11.47
N LEU A 94 3.32 -10.39 -11.84
CA LEU A 94 4.02 -11.40 -11.08
C LEU A 94 5.17 -10.84 -10.24
N ILE A 95 5.42 -9.53 -10.28
CA ILE A 95 6.51 -8.89 -9.50
C ILE A 95 6.41 -9.19 -8.01
N ASP A 96 5.19 -9.28 -7.50
CA ASP A 96 4.91 -9.59 -6.10
C ASP A 96 5.30 -11.04 -5.75
N TYR A 97 5.15 -11.98 -6.69
CA TYR A 97 5.63 -13.35 -6.54
C TYR A 97 7.15 -13.41 -6.65
N LYS A 98 7.75 -12.76 -7.66
CA LYS A 98 9.22 -12.68 -7.83
C LYS A 98 9.93 -12.12 -6.60
N ILE A 99 9.40 -11.05 -6.00
CA ILE A 99 9.96 -10.45 -4.78
C ILE A 99 9.86 -11.42 -3.59
N ARG A 100 8.76 -12.16 -3.49
CA ARG A 100 8.56 -13.18 -2.43
C ARG A 100 9.53 -14.34 -2.59
N ILE A 101 9.68 -14.87 -3.81
CA ILE A 101 10.62 -15.95 -4.16
C ILE A 101 12.07 -15.52 -3.92
N HIS A 102 12.45 -14.33 -4.36
CA HIS A 102 13.83 -13.84 -4.15
C HIS A 102 14.19 -13.77 -2.66
N LYS A 103 13.26 -13.35 -1.79
CA LYS A 103 13.49 -13.33 -0.33
C LYS A 103 13.60 -14.72 0.26
N ILE A 104 12.75 -15.61 -0.22
CA ILE A 104 12.74 -17.03 0.11
C ILE A 104 14.14 -17.61 -0.16
N LYS A 105 14.71 -17.36 -1.34
CA LYS A 105 16.06 -17.78 -1.73
C LYS A 105 17.14 -17.18 -0.84
N LEU A 106 17.11 -15.86 -0.63
CA LEU A 106 18.03 -15.14 0.25
C LEU A 106 18.00 -15.64 1.70
N TRP A 107 16.84 -16.13 2.13
CA TRP A 107 16.68 -16.73 3.44
C TRP A 107 17.19 -18.17 3.48
N GLY A 108 16.87 -18.99 2.47
CA GLY A 108 17.39 -20.37 2.35
C GLY A 108 18.91 -20.42 2.38
N GLU A 109 19.58 -19.50 1.66
CA GLU A 109 21.04 -19.36 1.70
C GLU A 109 21.57 -18.99 3.09
N ARG A 110 20.87 -18.16 3.85
CA ARG A 110 21.27 -17.80 5.22
C ARG A 110 21.09 -18.97 6.18
N LEU A 111 20.03 -19.76 6.00
CA LEU A 111 19.79 -20.96 6.79
C LEU A 111 20.91 -21.98 6.53
N LEU A 112 21.24 -22.24 5.26
CA LEU A 112 22.33 -23.13 4.87
C LEU A 112 23.68 -22.77 5.49
N ARG A 113 24.06 -21.48 5.45
CA ARG A 113 25.31 -20.99 6.10
C ARG A 113 25.34 -21.17 7.62
N TYR A 114 24.18 -21.07 8.25
CA TYR A 114 24.06 -21.30 9.69
C TYR A 114 24.25 -22.79 10.01
N LEU A 115 23.64 -23.67 9.23
CA LEU A 115 23.71 -25.12 9.39
C LEU A 115 25.09 -25.71 9.10
N SER A 116 25.89 -25.05 8.24
CA SER A 116 27.30 -25.39 8.05
C SER A 116 28.19 -25.08 9.28
N GLY A 117 27.61 -24.63 10.40
CA GLY A 117 28.31 -24.56 11.69
C GLY A 117 29.04 -23.26 11.97
N GLU A 118 28.73 -22.17 11.25
CA GLU A 118 29.41 -20.88 11.44
C GLU A 118 29.04 -20.16 12.77
N PHE A 119 28.00 -20.59 13.49
CA PHE A 119 27.54 -19.96 14.73
C PHE A 119 27.55 -20.93 15.92
N LYS A 120 28.20 -20.55 17.03
CA LYS A 120 28.49 -21.39 18.20
C LYS A 120 27.43 -21.35 19.33
N ASP A 121 26.39 -20.53 19.24
CA ASP A 121 25.53 -20.18 20.39
C ASP A 121 24.20 -20.96 20.44
N ILE A 122 23.85 -21.52 21.60
CA ILE A 122 22.71 -22.46 21.79
C ILE A 122 21.37 -21.70 21.91
N GLU A 123 21.35 -20.51 22.50
CA GLU A 123 20.12 -19.72 22.66
C GLU A 123 19.67 -19.14 21.31
N ALA A 124 20.63 -18.79 20.44
CA ALA A 124 20.37 -18.43 19.05
C ALA A 124 19.72 -19.59 18.27
N LYS A 125 20.01 -20.85 18.64
CA LYS A 125 19.51 -22.06 17.97
C LYS A 125 17.99 -22.21 18.04
N HIS A 126 17.38 -22.08 19.22
CA HIS A 126 15.93 -22.24 19.38
C HIS A 126 15.12 -21.08 18.75
N HIS A 127 15.61 -19.84 18.85
CA HIS A 127 14.98 -18.71 18.16
C HIS A 127 15.05 -18.85 16.63
N LEU A 128 16.14 -19.43 16.11
CA LEU A 128 16.28 -19.72 14.69
C LEU A 128 15.42 -20.91 14.24
N GLU A 129 15.29 -21.97 15.05
CA GLU A 129 14.38 -23.09 14.78
C GLU A 129 12.93 -22.60 14.67
N ALA A 130 12.46 -21.80 15.63
CA ALA A 130 11.13 -21.19 15.57
C ALA A 130 10.96 -20.28 14.33
N SER A 131 11.99 -19.49 13.98
CA SER A 131 11.98 -18.70 12.74
C SER A 131 11.99 -19.57 11.48
N ALA A 132 12.60 -20.75 11.51
CA ALA A 132 12.72 -21.66 10.39
C ALA A 132 11.40 -22.35 10.10
N TRP A 133 10.73 -22.84 11.14
CA TRP A 133 9.38 -23.40 11.07
C TRP A 133 8.33 -22.37 10.63
N GLY A 134 8.36 -21.16 11.21
CA GLY A 134 7.45 -20.07 10.80
C GLY A 134 7.63 -19.64 9.34
N LYS A 135 8.86 -19.72 8.82
CA LYS A 135 9.11 -19.46 7.40
C LYS A 135 8.68 -20.64 6.53
N LEU A 136 8.97 -21.89 6.89
CA LEU A 136 8.44 -23.07 6.19
C LEU A 136 6.92 -23.04 6.01
N ALA A 137 6.18 -22.63 7.06
CA ALA A 137 4.74 -22.43 6.96
C ALA A 137 4.39 -21.37 5.90
N TYR A 138 5.07 -20.22 5.91
CA TYR A 138 4.92 -19.18 4.89
C TYR A 138 5.23 -19.67 3.46
N PHE A 139 6.24 -20.51 3.31
CA PHE A 139 6.61 -21.13 2.04
C PHE A 139 5.50 -22.07 1.54
N HIS A 140 4.95 -22.90 2.42
CA HIS A 140 3.86 -23.81 2.10
C HIS A 140 2.59 -23.04 1.71
N ASP A 141 2.28 -21.94 2.40
CA ASP A 141 1.17 -21.06 2.04
C ASP A 141 1.38 -20.38 0.69
N LEU A 142 2.60 -19.90 0.39
CA LEU A 142 2.92 -19.34 -0.91
C LEU A 142 2.80 -20.40 -2.02
N LYS A 143 3.27 -21.62 -1.77
CA LYS A 143 3.12 -22.76 -2.69
C LYS A 143 1.65 -23.03 -2.97
N ASN A 144 0.81 -23.10 -1.93
CA ASN A 144 -0.62 -23.30 -2.07
C ASN A 144 -1.29 -22.13 -2.81
N GLU A 145 -0.83 -20.90 -2.61
CA GLU A 145 -1.34 -19.70 -3.32
C GLU A 145 -0.95 -19.72 -4.81
N VAL A 146 0.24 -20.22 -5.14
CA VAL A 146 0.75 -20.37 -6.51
C VAL A 146 0.10 -21.55 -7.24
N ILE A 147 -0.11 -22.68 -6.56
CA ILE A 147 -0.78 -23.86 -7.14
C ILE A 147 -2.27 -23.58 -7.33
N ASN A 148 -2.93 -22.98 -6.35
CA ASN A 148 -4.32 -22.54 -6.45
C ASN A 148 -4.45 -21.18 -7.15
N PHE A 149 -3.43 -20.76 -7.91
CA PHE A 149 -3.45 -19.50 -8.65
C PHE A 149 -4.50 -19.56 -9.76
N SER A 150 -5.73 -19.21 -9.41
CA SER A 150 -6.79 -19.06 -10.38
C SER A 150 -6.67 -17.70 -11.05
N LYS A 151 -6.94 -17.65 -12.36
CA LYS A 151 -7.09 -16.39 -13.11
C LYS A 151 -8.07 -15.43 -12.42
N VAL A 152 -9.08 -15.99 -11.73
CA VAL A 152 -10.12 -15.27 -10.99
C VAL A 152 -9.52 -14.52 -9.79
N ASN A 153 -8.63 -15.13 -9.00
CA ASN A 153 -7.98 -14.49 -7.86
C ASN A 153 -7.05 -13.34 -8.30
N LEU A 154 -6.36 -13.51 -9.43
CA LEU A 154 -5.52 -12.44 -10.00
C LEU A 154 -6.36 -11.25 -10.45
N LEU A 155 -7.45 -11.52 -11.19
CA LEU A 155 -8.35 -10.48 -11.67
C LEU A 155 -9.00 -9.71 -10.51
N GLN A 156 -9.44 -10.42 -9.46
CA GLN A 156 -9.98 -9.78 -8.26
C GLN A 156 -8.95 -8.89 -7.56
N LYS A 157 -7.72 -9.37 -7.34
CA LYS A 157 -6.64 -8.57 -6.76
C LYS A 157 -6.31 -7.35 -7.63
N PHE A 158 -6.35 -7.50 -8.95
CA PHE A 158 -6.13 -6.42 -9.90
C PHE A 158 -7.23 -5.35 -9.83
N LEU A 159 -8.50 -5.75 -9.93
CA LEU A 159 -9.65 -4.85 -9.79
C LEU A 159 -9.63 -4.14 -8.44
N GLY A 160 -9.38 -4.86 -7.34
CA GLY A 160 -9.31 -4.28 -6.00
C GLY A 160 -8.26 -3.17 -5.90
N ARG A 161 -7.08 -3.36 -6.51
CA ARG A 161 -6.04 -2.32 -6.57
C ARG A 161 -6.51 -1.11 -7.37
N PHE A 162 -7.14 -1.32 -8.52
CA PHE A 162 -7.67 -0.24 -9.34
C PHE A 162 -8.71 0.60 -8.59
N PHE A 163 -9.71 -0.04 -8.00
CA PHE A 163 -10.74 0.67 -7.21
C PHE A 163 -10.14 1.40 -6.01
N SER A 164 -9.20 0.78 -5.29
CA SER A 164 -8.51 1.44 -4.17
C SER A 164 -7.75 2.68 -4.62
N THR A 165 -7.17 2.66 -5.82
CA THR A 165 -6.43 3.79 -6.40
C THR A 165 -7.36 4.93 -6.76
N PHE A 166 -8.50 4.62 -7.39
CA PHE A 166 -9.53 5.61 -7.69
C PHE A 166 -10.00 6.31 -6.42
N ILE A 167 -10.29 5.55 -5.36
CA ILE A 167 -10.70 6.11 -4.06
C ILE A 167 -9.58 7.01 -3.49
N ILE A 168 -8.33 6.55 -3.48
CA ILE A 168 -7.20 7.33 -2.96
C ILE A 168 -7.03 8.64 -3.73
N LEU A 169 -7.17 8.62 -5.06
CA LEU A 169 -7.10 9.85 -5.86
C LEU A 169 -8.26 10.78 -5.56
N ILE A 170 -9.49 10.27 -5.48
CA ILE A 170 -10.68 11.08 -5.16
C ILE A 170 -10.48 11.83 -3.84
N PHE A 171 -10.11 11.11 -2.79
CA PHE A 171 -9.89 11.73 -1.49
C PHE A 171 -8.65 12.62 -1.48
N GLY A 172 -7.55 12.18 -2.10
CA GLY A 172 -6.30 12.95 -2.17
C GLY A 172 -6.48 14.31 -2.85
N TYR A 173 -7.10 14.34 -4.02
CA TYR A 173 -7.39 15.58 -4.73
C TYR A 173 -8.45 16.44 -4.03
N ALA A 174 -9.49 15.82 -3.44
CA ALA A 174 -10.44 16.56 -2.61
C ALA A 174 -9.76 17.33 -1.46
N PHE A 175 -8.82 16.70 -0.75
CA PHE A 175 -8.03 17.38 0.29
C PHE A 175 -7.14 18.49 -0.28
N ILE A 176 -6.53 18.29 -1.45
CA ILE A 176 -5.74 19.33 -2.12
C ILE A 176 -6.64 20.55 -2.44
N TYR A 177 -7.81 20.33 -3.03
CA TYR A 177 -8.75 21.40 -3.38
C TYR A 177 -9.28 22.13 -2.16
N PHE A 178 -9.65 21.39 -1.11
CA PHE A 178 -10.04 21.96 0.17
C PHE A 178 -8.92 22.83 0.77
N GLY A 179 -7.68 22.35 0.73
CA GLY A 179 -6.51 23.11 1.19
C GLY A 179 -6.30 24.40 0.39
N LEU A 180 -6.39 24.34 -0.94
CA LEU A 180 -6.27 25.50 -1.82
C LEU A 180 -7.38 26.53 -1.56
N GLN A 181 -8.62 26.07 -1.41
CA GLN A 181 -9.75 26.94 -1.07
C GLN A 181 -9.54 27.61 0.29
N LYS A 182 -8.99 26.89 1.27
CA LYS A 182 -8.73 27.44 2.62
C LYS A 182 -7.61 28.49 2.65
N ILE A 183 -6.57 28.34 1.81
CA ILE A 183 -5.43 29.29 1.76
C ILE A 183 -5.80 30.58 1.02
N ILE A 184 -6.47 30.44 -0.12
CA ILE A 184 -6.70 31.53 -1.10
C ILE A 184 -8.12 32.09 -0.98
N GLY A 185 -9.11 31.28 -0.62
CA GLY A 185 -10.51 31.70 -0.40
C GLY A 185 -11.38 31.73 -1.66
N PHE A 186 -10.79 31.95 -2.84
CA PHE A 186 -11.49 32.06 -4.13
C PHE A 186 -10.86 31.16 -5.21
N CYS A 187 -10.40 29.97 -4.83
CA CYS A 187 -9.83 29.02 -5.79
C CYS A 187 -10.91 28.40 -6.68
N PHE A 188 -12.04 28.08 -6.07
CA PHE A 188 -13.20 27.43 -6.67
C PHE A 188 -14.44 28.27 -6.42
N VAL A 189 -15.40 28.14 -7.33
CA VAL A 189 -16.70 28.79 -7.26
C VAL A 189 -17.77 27.71 -7.44
N SER A 190 -18.84 27.82 -6.66
CA SER A 190 -20.06 27.04 -6.85
C SER A 190 -21.18 27.92 -7.39
N SER A 191 -21.84 27.46 -8.46
CA SER A 191 -23.02 28.12 -9.03
C SER A 191 -24.16 28.22 -8.02
N ALA A 192 -24.31 27.22 -7.14
CA ALA A 192 -25.34 27.22 -6.10
C ALA A 192 -25.08 28.28 -5.01
N GLU A 193 -23.82 28.51 -4.65
CA GLU A 193 -23.44 29.58 -3.71
C GLU A 193 -23.67 30.97 -4.31
N GLN A 194 -23.32 31.16 -5.59
CA GLN A 194 -23.56 32.43 -6.29
C GLN A 194 -25.04 32.81 -6.36
N GLN A 195 -25.93 31.81 -6.46
CA GLN A 195 -27.38 31.99 -6.48
C GLN A 195 -27.99 32.05 -5.06
N GLY A 196 -27.19 31.93 -4.00
CA GLY A 196 -27.66 31.94 -2.62
C GLY A 196 -28.44 30.69 -2.20
N LEU A 197 -28.35 29.60 -2.96
CA LEU A 197 -29.12 28.37 -2.74
C LEU A 197 -28.48 27.45 -1.68
N ALA A 198 -27.14 27.42 -1.61
CA ALA A 198 -26.40 26.59 -0.68
C ALA A 198 -25.04 27.21 -0.32
N ARG A 199 -24.50 26.87 0.86
CA ARG A 199 -23.13 27.25 1.25
C ARG A 199 -22.11 26.31 0.61
N PHE A 200 -20.98 26.85 0.19
CA PHE A 200 -19.88 26.09 -0.43
C PHE A 200 -18.59 26.18 0.41
N GLY A 201 -17.71 25.20 0.23
CA GLY A 201 -16.37 25.17 0.83
C GLY A 201 -16.19 24.09 1.89
N SER A 202 -17.14 23.16 2.03
CA SER A 202 -16.97 21.96 2.84
C SER A 202 -16.08 20.94 2.14
N ILE A 203 -15.48 20.02 2.89
CA ILE A 203 -14.69 18.93 2.30
C ILE A 203 -15.56 18.02 1.40
N PHE A 204 -16.85 17.89 1.68
CA PHE A 204 -17.78 17.07 0.89
C PHE A 204 -18.00 17.65 -0.51
N ASP A 205 -18.02 18.98 -0.64
CA ASP A 205 -18.12 19.64 -1.95
C ASP A 205 -16.91 19.27 -2.83
N PHE A 206 -15.73 19.18 -2.23
CA PHE A 206 -14.50 18.81 -2.94
C PHE A 206 -14.37 17.31 -3.21
N ILE A 207 -14.92 16.44 -2.35
CA ILE A 207 -15.04 15.00 -2.65
C ILE A 207 -15.96 14.79 -3.85
N TYR A 208 -17.12 15.48 -3.86
CA TYR A 208 -18.02 15.47 -5.01
C TYR A 208 -17.33 15.98 -6.27
N TYR A 209 -16.71 17.17 -6.20
CA TYR A 209 -16.01 17.78 -7.33
C TYR A 209 -14.90 16.88 -7.90
N SER A 210 -14.05 16.30 -7.04
CA SER A 210 -13.01 15.36 -7.46
C SER A 210 -13.62 14.10 -8.09
N THR A 211 -14.69 13.56 -7.50
CA THR A 211 -15.40 12.38 -8.05
C THR A 211 -15.91 12.64 -9.47
N ILE A 212 -16.62 13.75 -9.71
CA ILE A 212 -17.17 14.06 -11.03
C ILE A 212 -16.08 14.45 -12.05
N THR A 213 -14.94 14.96 -11.56
CA THR A 213 -13.80 15.34 -12.40
C THR A 213 -13.03 14.12 -12.87
N ILE A 214 -12.60 13.24 -11.95
CA ILE A 214 -11.83 12.04 -12.30
C ILE A 214 -12.67 11.02 -13.07
N SER A 215 -13.99 10.97 -12.84
CA SER A 215 -14.92 10.16 -13.62
C SER A 215 -15.28 10.75 -14.99
N THR A 216 -14.76 11.93 -15.32
CA THR A 216 -15.00 12.66 -16.58
C THR A 216 -16.45 13.11 -16.81
N VAL A 217 -17.28 13.12 -15.76
CA VAL A 217 -18.68 13.56 -15.82
C VAL A 217 -18.78 15.09 -15.91
N GLY A 218 -18.08 15.81 -15.02
CA GLY A 218 -17.92 17.27 -15.11
C GLY A 218 -19.21 18.09 -15.26
N TYR A 219 -20.13 18.02 -14.29
CA TYR A 219 -21.39 18.80 -14.35
C TYR A 219 -21.21 20.32 -14.45
N GLY A 220 -20.07 20.87 -14.02
CA GLY A 220 -19.74 22.29 -14.14
C GLY A 220 -20.44 23.19 -13.11
N ASP A 221 -21.04 22.61 -12.09
CA ASP A 221 -21.67 23.29 -10.96
C ASP A 221 -20.63 23.85 -9.97
N ILE A 222 -19.47 23.20 -9.86
CA ILE A 222 -18.26 23.69 -9.20
C ILE A 222 -17.13 23.77 -10.23
N TYR A 223 -16.40 24.88 -10.29
CA TYR A 223 -15.30 25.05 -11.25
C TYR A 223 -14.13 25.90 -10.70
N PRO A 224 -12.89 25.61 -11.12
CA PRO A 224 -11.69 26.31 -10.68
C PRO A 224 -11.51 27.63 -11.44
N ILE A 225 -11.37 28.72 -10.70
CA ILE A 225 -11.10 30.04 -11.27
C ILE A 225 -9.63 30.44 -11.13
N HIS A 226 -8.95 29.98 -10.08
CA HIS A 226 -7.57 30.36 -9.80
C HIS A 226 -6.56 29.50 -10.60
N PRO A 227 -5.45 30.08 -11.13
CA PRO A 227 -4.44 29.34 -11.90
C PRO A 227 -3.89 28.10 -11.20
N PHE A 228 -3.54 28.19 -9.90
CA PHE A 228 -3.11 27.02 -9.13
C PHE A 228 -4.18 25.93 -9.08
N ALA A 229 -5.44 26.28 -8.80
CA ALA A 229 -6.54 25.31 -8.77
C ALA A 229 -6.67 24.59 -10.13
N ARG A 230 -6.61 25.34 -11.24
CA ARG A 230 -6.62 24.77 -12.59
C ARG A 230 -5.47 23.81 -12.85
N ALA A 231 -4.25 24.15 -12.40
CA ALA A 231 -3.09 23.27 -12.56
C ALA A 231 -3.28 21.92 -11.84
N PHE A 232 -3.79 21.92 -10.61
CA PHE A 232 -4.08 20.68 -9.87
C PHE A 232 -5.23 19.87 -10.50
N VAL A 233 -6.25 20.54 -11.03
CA VAL A 233 -7.33 19.87 -11.77
C VAL A 233 -6.80 19.21 -13.04
N MET A 234 -5.89 19.87 -13.77
CA MET A 234 -5.24 19.26 -14.94
C MET A 234 -4.44 18.01 -14.53
N THR A 235 -3.72 18.04 -13.40
CA THR A 235 -3.01 16.85 -12.93
C THR A 235 -3.95 15.72 -12.52
N GLU A 236 -5.12 16.02 -11.93
CA GLU A 236 -6.13 15.00 -11.59
C GLU A 236 -6.64 14.31 -12.85
N VAL A 237 -7.02 15.09 -13.87
CA VAL A 237 -7.50 14.56 -15.15
C VAL A 237 -6.44 13.68 -15.82
N LEU A 238 -5.17 14.12 -15.82
CA LEU A 238 -4.06 13.31 -16.33
C LEU A 238 -3.87 12.01 -15.54
N CYS A 239 -3.93 12.06 -14.21
CA CYS A 239 -3.82 10.86 -13.37
C CYS A 239 -4.97 9.88 -13.63
N GLY A 240 -6.20 10.37 -13.73
CA GLY A 240 -7.39 9.56 -14.03
C GLY A 240 -7.27 8.90 -15.41
N ALA A 241 -6.91 9.66 -16.43
CA ALA A 241 -6.71 9.15 -17.79
C ALA A 241 -5.63 8.07 -17.85
N LEU A 242 -4.48 8.29 -17.20
CA LEU A 242 -3.41 7.29 -17.12
C LEU A 242 -3.94 6.00 -16.48
N ILE A 243 -4.61 6.08 -15.34
CA ILE A 243 -5.14 4.89 -14.66
C ILE A 243 -6.08 4.08 -15.57
N VAL A 244 -6.96 4.73 -16.34
CA VAL A 244 -7.84 4.03 -17.28
C VAL A 244 -7.05 3.35 -18.41
N ILE A 245 -6.05 4.03 -18.99
CA ILE A 245 -5.18 3.43 -20.01
C ILE A 245 -4.48 2.18 -19.46
N PHE A 246 -3.94 2.27 -18.25
CA PHE A 246 -3.26 1.14 -17.61
C PHE A 246 -4.22 0.03 -17.21
N LEU A 247 -5.47 0.33 -16.86
CA LEU A 247 -6.50 -0.67 -16.65
C LEU A 247 -6.69 -1.52 -17.90
N ILE A 248 -6.88 -0.86 -19.04
CA ILE A 248 -7.10 -1.53 -20.33
C ILE A 248 -5.87 -2.36 -20.70
N ALA A 249 -4.66 -1.78 -20.63
CA ALA A 249 -3.42 -2.48 -20.94
C ALA A 249 -3.20 -3.73 -20.06
N SER A 250 -3.48 -3.62 -18.76
CA SER A 250 -3.37 -4.74 -17.82
C SER A 250 -4.42 -5.81 -18.09
N PHE A 251 -5.66 -5.41 -18.37
CA PHE A 251 -6.75 -6.32 -18.67
C PHE A 251 -6.45 -7.12 -19.94
N THR A 252 -5.93 -6.46 -20.98
CA THR A 252 -5.43 -7.13 -22.19
C THR A 252 -4.26 -8.05 -21.88
N SER A 253 -3.28 -7.63 -21.06
CA SER A 253 -2.16 -8.50 -20.67
C SER A 253 -2.63 -9.78 -19.95
N ILE A 254 -3.57 -9.66 -19.01
CA ILE A 254 -4.15 -10.81 -18.31
C ILE A 254 -4.95 -11.68 -19.28
N SER A 255 -5.65 -11.08 -20.24
CA SER A 255 -6.51 -11.79 -21.19
C SER A 255 -5.72 -12.47 -22.33
N VAL A 256 -4.58 -11.89 -22.74
CA VAL A 256 -3.80 -12.27 -23.92
C VAL A 256 -2.52 -13.06 -23.57
N HIS A 257 -1.90 -12.83 -22.41
CA HIS A 257 -0.58 -13.38 -22.06
C HIS A 257 -0.56 -14.42 -20.94
N LEU A 258 -1.67 -15.13 -20.74
CA LEU A 258 -1.59 -16.42 -20.05
C LEU A 258 -1.17 -17.51 -21.05
N THR A 259 -0.07 -17.30 -21.76
CA THR A 259 0.70 -18.44 -22.27
C THR A 259 1.19 -19.16 -21.03
N THR A 260 0.53 -20.28 -20.76
CA THR A 260 0.85 -21.29 -19.76
C THR A 260 2.35 -21.43 -19.53
N GLU A 261 3.15 -21.37 -20.58
CA GLU A 261 4.62 -21.46 -20.57
C GLU A 261 5.34 -20.54 -19.58
N ARG A 262 4.99 -19.25 -19.48
CA ARG A 262 5.73 -18.31 -18.60
C ARG A 262 5.32 -18.48 -17.13
N GLN A 263 4.07 -18.86 -16.89
CA GLN A 263 3.59 -19.22 -15.56
C GLN A 263 4.15 -20.57 -15.12
N GLU A 264 4.11 -21.58 -15.98
CA GLU A 264 4.71 -22.90 -15.76
C GLU A 264 6.20 -22.80 -15.51
N ALA A 265 6.94 -21.94 -16.23
CA ALA A 265 8.35 -21.72 -15.96
C ALA A 265 8.60 -21.18 -14.54
N ILE A 266 7.80 -20.19 -14.09
CA ILE A 266 7.90 -19.64 -12.74
C ILE A 266 7.46 -20.68 -11.70
N ILE A 267 6.39 -21.44 -11.96
CA ILE A 267 5.91 -22.51 -11.08
C ILE A 267 7.00 -23.59 -10.94
N ASN A 268 7.58 -24.04 -12.05
CA ASN A 268 8.65 -25.04 -12.06
C ASN A 268 9.91 -24.56 -11.35
N GLU A 269 10.27 -23.28 -11.50
CA GLU A 269 11.41 -22.69 -10.79
C GLU A 269 11.15 -22.65 -9.27
N ILE A 270 9.93 -22.28 -8.85
CA ILE A 270 9.50 -22.31 -7.45
C ILE A 270 9.49 -23.74 -6.91
N GLU A 271 8.93 -24.71 -7.65
CA GLU A 271 8.86 -26.11 -7.24
C GLU A 271 10.25 -26.72 -7.05
N LYS A 272 11.20 -26.37 -7.92
CA LYS A 272 12.59 -26.81 -7.81
C LYS A 272 13.23 -26.24 -6.54
N GLU A 273 13.09 -24.94 -6.27
CA GLU A 273 13.65 -24.32 -5.06
C GLU A 273 13.01 -24.89 -3.78
N ILE A 274 11.71 -25.19 -3.79
CA ILE A 274 11.02 -25.83 -2.65
C ILE A 274 11.59 -27.22 -2.39
N LYS A 275 11.80 -28.01 -3.44
CA LYS A 275 12.33 -29.37 -3.31
C LYS A 275 13.74 -29.37 -2.70
N ASP A 276 14.58 -28.40 -3.08
CA ASP A 276 15.91 -28.24 -2.52
C ASP A 276 15.84 -27.87 -1.01
N ILE A 277 14.93 -26.98 -0.61
CA ILE A 277 14.73 -26.59 0.80
C ILE A 277 14.18 -27.75 1.64
N ASP A 278 13.18 -28.48 1.13
CA ASP A 278 12.60 -29.64 1.81
C ASP A 278 13.66 -30.74 2.05
N SER A 279 14.56 -30.96 1.09
CA SER A 279 15.69 -31.89 1.23
C SER A 279 16.60 -31.51 2.40
N ILE A 280 16.99 -30.23 2.47
CA ILE A 280 17.86 -29.71 3.54
C ILE A 280 17.21 -29.89 4.92
N PHE A 281 15.92 -29.60 5.05
CA PHE A 281 15.21 -29.79 6.32
C PHE A 281 15.07 -31.25 6.73
N SER A 282 14.94 -32.15 5.77
CA SER A 282 14.86 -33.59 6.01
C SER A 282 16.18 -34.11 6.59
N GLU A 283 17.31 -33.73 5.98
CA GLU A 283 18.66 -34.07 6.48
C GLU A 283 18.91 -33.52 7.89
N LEU A 284 18.48 -32.30 8.18
CA LEU A 284 18.60 -31.72 9.52
C LEU A 284 17.80 -32.45 10.59
N LYS A 285 16.59 -32.89 10.25
CA LYS A 285 15.74 -33.67 11.15
C LYS A 285 16.40 -35.00 11.50
N GLU A 286 17.05 -35.64 10.54
CA GLU A 286 17.79 -36.88 10.77
C GLU A 286 19.00 -36.63 11.67
N LEU A 287 19.84 -35.65 11.36
CA LEU A 287 21.00 -35.28 12.18
C LEU A 287 20.63 -34.88 13.61
N TYR A 288 19.49 -34.22 13.80
CA TYR A 288 18.99 -33.86 15.13
C TYR A 288 18.53 -35.11 15.91
N LYS A 289 17.86 -36.05 15.23
CA LYS A 289 17.45 -37.33 15.81
C LYS A 289 18.67 -38.15 16.23
N GLU A 290 19.71 -38.20 15.40
CA GLU A 290 20.95 -38.92 15.70
C GLU A 290 21.66 -38.34 16.93
N ARG A 291 21.78 -37.01 17.04
CA ARG A 291 22.40 -36.39 18.23
C ARG A 291 21.60 -36.57 19.52
N GLN A 292 20.26 -36.55 19.46
CA GLN A 292 19.45 -36.86 20.64
C GLN A 292 19.56 -38.32 21.10
N LEU A 293 19.98 -39.22 20.22
CA LEU A 293 20.27 -40.62 20.56
C LEU A 293 21.70 -40.81 21.08
N GLU A 294 22.65 -39.94 20.73
CA GLU A 294 24.02 -39.94 21.28
C GLU A 294 24.11 -39.30 22.67
N ASP A 295 23.23 -38.33 22.98
CA ASP A 295 23.16 -37.64 24.27
C ASP A 295 22.28 -38.37 25.33
N ALA A 296 21.65 -39.50 24.96
CA ALA A 296 20.76 -40.31 25.81
C ALA A 296 21.42 -41.63 26.26
#